data_AF-A0A3B0JA24-F1
#
_entry.id   AF-A0A3B0JA24-F1
#
_cell.length_a   1.000
_cell.length_b   1.000
_cell.length_c   1.000
_cell.angle_alpha   90.00
_cell.angle_beta   90.00
_cell.angle_gamma   90.00
#
_symmetry.space_group_name_H-M   'P 1'
#
loop_
_entity.id
_entity.type
_entity.pdbx_description
1 polymer ?
#
loop_
_entity_poly.entity_id
_entity_poly.type
_entity_poly.pdbx_seq_one_letter_code
_entity_poly.pdbx_strand_id
1 'polypeptide(L)' 'MELSKVKEQLNLKNMHYYFCGSVNFMQFIAKQLPPMGVNTSHIHYECFGPHKVIEGNEQ' A
#
# COMPACT_ATOMS: atom_id res chain seq x y z
N MET A 1 10.54 2.58 4.85
CA MET A 1 11.56 1.51 4.70
C MET A 1 11.91 1.39 3.23
N GLU A 2 13.20 1.29 2.91
CA GLU A 2 13.67 1.02 1.54
C GLU A 2 13.41 -0.45 1.17
N LEU A 3 12.57 -0.71 0.17
CA LEU A 3 12.21 -2.07 -0.28
C LEU A 3 13.38 -2.79 -0.94
N SER A 4 14.37 -2.06 -1.44
CA SER A 4 15.60 -2.62 -2.01
C SER A 4 16.32 -3.58 -1.05
N LYS A 5 16.22 -3.34 0.26
CA LYS A 5 16.82 -4.18 1.31
C LYS A 5 16.20 -5.57 1.44
N VAL A 6 14.98 -5.75 0.91
CA VAL A 6 14.21 -7.01 0.99
C VAL A 6 13.73 -7.47 -0.39
N LYS A 7 14.33 -6.94 -1.47
CA LYS A 7 13.89 -7.18 -2.85
C LYS A 7 13.76 -8.67 -3.19
N GLU A 8 14.74 -9.48 -2.78
CA GLU A 8 14.74 -10.93 -3.07
C GLU A 8 13.54 -11.64 -2.43
N GLN A 9 13.08 -11.19 -1.27
CA GLN A 9 11.91 -11.76 -0.59
C GLN A 9 10.60 -11.30 -1.23
N LEU A 10 10.63 -10.17 -1.94
CA LEU A 10 9.48 -9.56 -2.58
C LEU A 10 9.36 -9.89 -4.08
N ASN A 11 10.26 -10.69 -4.65
CA ASN A 11 10.31 -10.97 -6.08
C ASN A 11 9.71 -12.34 -6.43
N LEU A 12 8.45 -12.56 -6.02
CA LEU A 12 7.71 -13.77 -6.40
C LEU A 12 6.92 -13.53 -7.68
N LYS A 13 6.84 -14.57 -8.53
CA LYS A 13 6.07 -14.51 -9.78
C LYS A 13 4.60 -14.22 -9.46
N ASN A 14 4.03 -13.23 -10.16
CA ASN A 14 2.64 -12.78 -10.00
C ASN A 14 2.26 -12.35 -8.58
N MET A 15 3.22 -11.85 -7.78
CA MET A 15 2.91 -11.36 -6.44
C MET A 15 2.06 -10.09 -6.51
N HIS A 16 1.10 -9.99 -5.58
CA HIS A 16 0.31 -8.79 -5.31
C HIS A 16 0.77 -8.16 -4.00
N TYR A 17 0.82 -6.83 -3.96
CA TYR A 17 1.35 -6.04 -2.85
C TYR A 17 0.22 -5.25 -2.24
N TYR A 18 -0.05 -5.51 -0.96
CA TYR A 18 -1.08 -4.82 -0.18
C TYR A 18 -0.42 -4.08 0.97
N PHE A 19 -0.69 -2.78 1.11
CA PHE A 19 -0.17 -1.99 2.21
C PHE A 19 -1.12 -0.87 2.60
N CYS A 20 -1.15 -0.54 3.89
CA CYS A 20 -1.89 0.59 4.44
C CYS A 20 -0.98 1.36 5.41
N GLY A 21 -1.38 2.58 5.75
CA GLY A 21 -0.63 3.42 6.70
C GLY A 21 -0.83 4.90 6.42
N SER A 22 0.13 5.72 6.85
CA SER A 22 0.10 7.15 6.51
C SER A 22 0.22 7.35 5.00
N VAL A 23 -0.43 8.39 4.47
CA VAL A 23 -0.37 8.72 3.04
C VAL A 23 1.08 8.84 2.54
N ASN A 24 1.94 9.49 3.32
CA ASN A 24 3.37 9.63 3.00
C ASN A 24 4.08 8.26 2.93
N PHE A 25 3.79 7.36 3.87
CA PHE A 25 4.35 6.00 3.83
C PHE A 25 3.88 5.24 2.59
N MET A 26 2.57 5.25 2.32
CA MET A 26 2.02 4.51 1.18
C MET A 26 2.55 5.07 -0.15
N GLN A 27 2.62 6.39 -0.31
CA GLN A 27 3.24 7.02 -1.48
C GLN A 27 4.72 6.62 -1.62
N PHE A 28 5.45 6.55 -0.51
CA PHE A 28 6.85 6.17 -0.51
C PHE A 28 7.07 4.71 -0.91
N ILE A 29 6.23 3.78 -0.46
CA ILE A 29 6.27 2.36 -0.83
C ILE A 29 5.82 2.16 -2.29
N ALA A 30 4.71 2.76 -2.70
CA ALA A 30 4.15 2.62 -4.05
C ALA A 30 5.13 3.08 -5.14
N LYS A 31 5.98 4.08 -4.86
CA LYS A 31 6.99 4.57 -5.82
C LYS A 31 8.16 3.62 -6.02
N GLN A 32 8.45 2.73 -5.07
CA GLN A 32 9.60 1.82 -5.14
C GLN A 32 9.32 0.53 -5.91
N LEU A 33 8.05 0.08 -5.97
CA LEU A 33 7.66 -1.18 -6.58
C LEU A 33 7.80 -1.22 -8.12
N PRO A 34 7.38 -0.20 -8.91
CA PRO A 34 7.51 -0.25 -10.37
C PRO A 34 8.96 -0.35 -10.87
N PRO A 35 9.95 0.37 -10.32
CA PRO A 35 11.37 0.16 -10.63
C PRO A 35 11.89 -1.27 -10.36
N MET A 36 11.21 -2.04 -9.50
CA MET A 36 11.52 -3.44 -9.22
C MET A 36 10.89 -4.41 -10.23
N GLY A 37 10.14 -3.91 -11.22
CA GLY A 37 9.44 -4.71 -12.23
C GLY A 37 8.00 -5.05 -11.89
N VAL A 38 7.44 -4.48 -10.82
CA VAL A 38 6.07 -4.74 -10.38
C VAL A 38 5.08 -3.97 -11.26
N ASN A 39 4.10 -4.68 -11.83
CA ASN A 39 3.00 -4.06 -12.55
C ASN A 39 2.09 -3.28 -11.58
N THR A 40 1.66 -2.07 -11.95
CA THR A 40 0.80 -1.24 -11.10
C THR A 40 -0.54 -1.89 -10.76
N SER A 41 -1.06 -2.78 -11.61
CA SER A 41 -2.27 -3.57 -11.31
C SER A 41 -2.12 -4.54 -10.14
N HIS A 42 -0.88 -4.82 -9.72
CA HIS A 42 -0.56 -5.67 -8.57
C HIS A 42 -0.30 -4.85 -7.29
N ILE A 43 -0.44 -3.53 -7.33
CA ILE A 43 -0.17 -2.63 -6.20
C ILE A 43 -1.51 -2.14 -5.63
N HIS A 44 -1.78 -2.49 -4.38
CA HIS A 44 -3.05 -2.24 -3.70
C HIS A 44 -2.79 -1.51 -2.39
N TYR A 45 -3.51 -0.42 -2.15
CA TYR A 45 -3.42 0.33 -0.91
C TYR A 45 -4.75 0.95 -0.52
N GLU A 46 -4.93 1.18 0.78
CA GLU A 46 -6.15 1.74 1.32
C GLU A 46 -5.84 2.98 2.17
N CYS A 47 -6.47 4.10 1.82
CA CYS A 47 -6.42 5.32 2.60
C CYS A 47 -7.60 5.35 3.58
N PHE A 48 -7.30 5.21 4.88
CA PHE A 48 -8.27 5.50 5.93
C PHE A 48 -8.37 7.02 6.14
N GLY A 49 -9.31 7.65 5.44
CA GLY A 49 -9.71 9.04 5.67
C GLY A 49 -10.51 9.19 6.98
N PRO A 50 -10.82 10.42 7.42
CA PRO A 50 -11.62 10.58 8.63
C PRO A 50 -12.98 9.92 8.43
N HIS A 51 -13.20 8.82 9.14
CA HIS A 51 -14.55 8.38 9.47
C HIS A 51 -15.20 9.58 10.18
N LYS A 52 -16.07 10.32 9.48
CA LYS A 52 -17.30 10.67 10.18
C LYS A 52 -17.90 9.32 10.54
N VAL A 53 -17.79 8.96 11.83
CA VAL A 53 -18.71 8.01 12.43
C VAL A 53 -20.08 8.47 11.94
N ILE A 54 -20.76 7.60 11.21
CA ILE A 54 -22.16 7.81 10.85
C ILE A 54 -22.82 8.20 12.16
N GLU A 55 -23.34 9.44 12.26
CA GLU A 55 -23.93 9.93 13.49
C GLU A 55 -24.98 8.89 13.89
N GLY A 56 -24.70 8.18 14.99
CA GLY A 56 -25.67 7.34 15.65
C GLY A 56 -26.73 8.25 16.21
N ASN A 57 -27.70 8.62 15.40
CA ASN A 57 -29.00 8.99 15.90
C ASN A 57 -29.78 7.69 16.10
N GLU A 58 -29.46 7.00 17.19
CA GLU A 58 -30.28 5.91 17.73
C GLU A 58 -30.52 6.20 19.22
N GLN A 59 -31.58 6.98 19.46
CA GLN A 59 -32.31 7.27 20.70
C GLN A 59 -31.64 8.12 21.79
#